data_AF-A0A212T5Q7-F1
#
_entry.id   AF-A0A212T5Q7-F1
#
_cell.length_a   1.000
_cell.length_b   1.000
_cell.length_c   1.000
_cell.angle_alpha   90.00
_cell.angle_beta   90.00
_cell.angle_gamma   90.00
#
_symmetry.space_group_name_H-M   'P 1'
#
loop_
_entity.id
_entity.type
_entity.pdbx_description
1 polymer ?
#
loop_
_entity_poly.entity_id
_entity_poly.type
_entity_poly.pdbx_seq_one_letter_code
_entity_poly.pdbx_strand_id
1 'polypeptide(L)' 'MATQTDLKPWILDALTALGGQAHWVDVAKHIWGAHEDELRASGDLFYTWQYKLGWAAKQLVDEGRLEKPGRGVWILRT' A
#
# COMPACT_ATOMS: atom_id res chain seq x y z
N MET A 1 7.41 -7.72 12.72
CA MET A 1 8.31 -7.26 11.65
C MET A 1 7.59 -7.40 10.33
N ALA A 2 7.54 -6.35 9.52
CA ALA A 2 6.94 -6.39 8.19
C ALA A 2 7.84 -7.07 7.15
N THR A 3 7.21 -7.61 6.12
CA THR A 3 7.82 -8.17 4.91
C THR A 3 7.12 -7.60 3.66
N GLN A 4 7.67 -7.83 2.47
CA GLN A 4 7.07 -7.31 1.22
C GLN A 4 5.67 -7.87 0.95
N THR A 5 5.37 -9.07 1.45
CA THR A 5 4.05 -9.69 1.29
C THR A 5 2.95 -8.97 2.07
N ASP A 6 3.31 -8.28 3.15
CA ASP A 6 2.36 -7.54 3.99
C ASP A 6 1.86 -6.25 3.32
N LEU A 7 2.62 -5.71 2.36
CA LEU A 7 2.27 -4.44 1.70
C LEU A 7 0.98 -4.53 0.88
N LYS A 8 0.66 -5.69 0.29
CA LYS A 8 -0.57 -5.87 -0.50
C LYS A 8 -1.83 -5.75 0.36
N PRO A 9 -2.02 -6.56 1.44
CA PRO A 9 -3.19 -6.41 2.30
C PRO A 9 -3.28 -5.00 2.89
N TRP A 10 -2.15 -4.40 3.30
CA TRP A 10 -2.15 -3.03 3.84
C TRP A 10 -2.63 -1.96 2.86
N ILE A 11 -2.31 -2.10 1.56
CA ILE A 11 -2.86 -1.20 0.52
C ILE A 11 -4.39 -1.31 0.46
N LEU A 12 -4.91 -2.53 0.52
CA LEU A 12 -6.35 -2.78 0.40
C LEU A 12 -7.10 -2.32 1.65
N ASP A 13 -6.54 -2.56 2.83
CA ASP A 13 -7.08 -2.09 4.10
C ASP A 13 -7.10 -0.55 4.14
N ALA A 14 -6.00 0.09 3.74
CA ALA A 14 -5.90 1.54 3.66
C ALA A 14 -6.90 2.12 2.64
N LEU A 15 -7.02 1.55 1.45
CA LEU A 15 -8.02 2.00 0.47
C LEU A 15 -9.44 1.82 0.98
N THR A 16 -9.73 0.70 1.65
CA THR A 16 -11.04 0.45 2.26
C THR A 16 -11.35 1.51 3.33
N ALA A 17 -10.40 1.80 4.21
CA ALA A 17 -10.53 2.83 5.24
C ALA A 17 -10.67 4.25 4.66
N LEU A 18 -10.10 4.50 3.48
CA LEU A 18 -10.16 5.79 2.77
C LEU A 18 -11.35 5.90 1.80
N GLY A 19 -12.31 4.97 1.83
CA GLY A 19 -13.54 5.04 1.03
C GLY A 19 -13.43 4.46 -0.39
N GLY A 20 -12.46 3.57 -0.61
CA GLY A 20 -12.28 2.81 -1.85
C GLY A 20 -11.44 3.52 -2.93
N GLN A 21 -11.11 4.80 -2.74
CA GLN A 21 -10.28 5.58 -3.66
C GLN A 21 -9.43 6.57 -2.90
N ALA A 22 -8.12 6.59 -3.16
CA ALA A 22 -7.21 7.55 -2.54
C ALA A 22 -5.99 7.85 -3.41
N HIS A 23 -5.28 8.93 -3.09
CA HIS A 23 -3.94 9.13 -3.62
C HIS A 23 -2.96 8.20 -2.90
N TRP A 24 -1.96 7.65 -3.60
CA TRP A 24 -1.01 6.69 -3.04
C TRP A 24 -0.23 7.23 -1.83
N VAL A 25 -0.03 8.54 -1.75
CA VAL A 25 0.59 9.20 -0.58
C VAL A 25 -0.31 9.08 0.65
N ASP A 26 -1.63 9.18 0.49
CA ASP A 26 -2.57 9.03 1.61
C ASP A 26 -2.69 7.57 2.04
N VAL A 27 -2.60 6.64 1.09
CA VAL A 27 -2.42 5.21 1.38
C VAL A 27 -1.14 4.99 2.19
N ALA A 28 -0.01 5.56 1.78
CA ALA A 28 1.25 5.44 2.51
C ALA A 28 1.17 6.05 3.91
N LYS A 29 0.55 7.24 4.08
CA LYS A 29 0.33 7.83 5.41
C LYS A 29 -0.52 6.94 6.32
N HIS A 30 -1.57 6.33 5.77
CA HIS A 30 -2.42 5.40 6.51
C HIS A 30 -1.63 4.17 6.97
N ILE A 31 -0.87 3.56 6.07
CA ILE A 31 -0.01 2.41 6.38
C ILE A 31 1.03 2.78 7.44
N TRP A 32 1.66 3.95 7.32
CA TRP A 32 2.58 4.45 8.35
C TRP A 32 1.90 4.55 9.71
N GLY A 33 0.74 5.20 9.78
CA GLY A 33 0.01 5.37 11.05
C GLY A 33 -0.47 4.06 11.68
N ALA A 34 -0.73 3.04 10.88
CA ALA A 34 -1.21 1.74 11.34
C ALA A 34 -0.10 0.72 11.64
N HIS A 35 1.04 0.80 10.96
CA HIS A 35 2.08 -0.23 10.96
C HIS A 35 3.51 0.32 11.18
N GLU A 36 3.63 1.46 11.85
CA GLU A 36 4.92 2.12 12.11
C GLU A 36 5.92 1.16 12.79
N ASP A 37 5.49 0.47 13.84
CA ASP A 37 6.36 -0.43 14.62
C ASP A 37 6.82 -1.63 13.79
N GLU A 38 5.92 -2.22 13.00
CA GLU A 38 6.25 -3.34 12.11
C GLU A 38 7.22 -2.93 11.00
N LEU A 39 7.04 -1.73 10.45
CA LEU A 39 7.93 -1.15 9.45
C LEU A 39 9.30 -0.83 10.06
N ARG A 40 9.37 -0.19 11.23
CA ARG A 40 10.63 0.11 11.91
C ARG A 40 11.43 -1.15 12.22
N ALA A 41 10.74 -2.25 12.54
CA ALA A 41 11.37 -3.54 12.80
C ALA A 41 11.82 -4.30 11.54
N SER A 42 11.55 -3.81 10.31
CA SER A 42 11.70 -4.57 9.05
C SER A 42 13.06 -4.52 8.36
N GLY A 43 14.08 -4.01 9.02
CA GLY A 43 15.45 -3.94 8.48
C GLY A 43 15.49 -3.11 7.18
N ASP A 44 16.05 -3.67 6.11
CA ASP A 44 16.16 -2.98 4.81
C ASP A 44 14.81 -2.58 4.20
N LEU A 45 13.74 -3.31 4.54
CA LEU A 45 12.40 -2.93 4.10
C LEU A 45 11.98 -1.58 4.68
N PHE A 46 12.40 -1.22 5.90
CA PHE A 46 12.08 0.07 6.51
C PHE A 46 12.51 1.27 5.64
N TYR A 47 13.63 1.13 4.93
CA TYR A 47 14.17 2.18 4.08
C TYR A 47 13.63 2.13 2.65
N THR A 48 12.97 1.03 2.26
CA THR A 48 12.56 0.78 0.88
C THR A 48 11.06 0.51 0.72
N TRP A 49 10.28 0.49 1.80
CA TRP A 49 8.89 0.03 1.77
C TRP A 49 8.00 0.86 0.86
N GLN A 50 8.20 2.19 0.76
CA GLN A 50 7.40 3.03 -0.15
C GLN A 50 7.69 2.73 -1.62
N TYR A 51 8.94 2.40 -1.96
CA TYR A 51 9.27 1.92 -3.30
C TYR A 51 8.64 0.55 -3.56
N LYS A 52 8.71 -0.35 -2.57
CA LYS A 52 8.07 -1.68 -2.64
C LYS A 52 6.54 -1.60 -2.67
N LEU A 53 5.95 -0.56 -2.08
CA LEU A 53 4.52 -0.28 -2.09
C LEU A 53 4.01 -0.07 -3.53
N GLY A 54 4.79 0.63 -4.36
CA GLY A 54 4.47 0.81 -5.77
C GLY A 54 4.45 -0.51 -6.56
N TRP A 55 5.36 -1.43 -6.24
CA TRP A 55 5.39 -2.78 -6.82
C TRP A 55 4.24 -3.65 -6.32
N ALA A 56 3.93 -3.61 -5.03
CA ALA A 56 2.77 -4.30 -4.45
C ALA A 56 1.47 -3.80 -5.09
N ALA A 57 1.31 -2.49 -5.28
CA ALA A 57 0.17 -1.92 -6.00
C ALA A 57 0.10 -2.38 -7.46
N LYS A 58 1.25 -2.50 -8.16
CA LYS A 58 1.26 -3.07 -9.51
C LYS A 58 0.77 -4.53 -9.51
N GLN A 59 1.22 -5.34 -8.56
CA GLN A 59 0.74 -6.73 -8.45
C GLN A 59 -0.77 -6.79 -8.20
N LEU A 60 -1.31 -5.90 -7.37
CA LEU A 60 -2.76 -5.81 -7.14
C LEU A 60 -3.55 -5.40 -8.40
N VAL A 61 -2.96 -4.58 -9.28
CA VAL A 61 -3.53 -4.28 -10.61
C VAL A 61 -3.55 -5.53 -11.48
N ASP A 62 -2.42 -6.26 -11.53
CA ASP A 62 -2.31 -7.49 -12.32
C ASP A 62 -3.26 -8.58 -11.78
N GLU A 63 -3.58 -8.56 -10.48
CA GLU A 63 -4.57 -9.42 -9.81
C GLU A 63 -6.03 -8.94 -9.98
N GLY A 64 -6.27 -7.78 -10.59
CA GLY A 64 -7.61 -7.22 -10.79
C GLY A 64 -8.27 -6.62 -9.53
N ARG A 65 -7.51 -6.43 -8.45
CA ARG A 65 -8.00 -5.93 -7.15
C ARG A 65 -7.80 -4.44 -6.94
N LEU A 66 -7.04 -3.80 -7.82
CA LEU A 66 -6.72 -2.37 -7.76
C LEU A 66 -6.67 -1.78 -9.17
N GLU A 67 -7.03 -0.52 -9.31
CA GLU A 67 -6.87 0.25 -10.54
C GLU A 67 -6.05 1.52 -10.27
N LYS A 68 -5.26 1.95 -11.26
CA LYS A 68 -4.44 3.16 -11.22
C LYS A 68 -4.81 4.10 -12.38
N PRO A 69 -5.99 4.76 -12.37
CA PRO A 69 -6.53 5.47 -13.53
C PRO A 69 -5.74 6.74 -13.94
N GLY A 70 -4.84 7.25 -13.10
CA GLY A 70 -4.09 8.47 -13.39
C GLY A 70 -3.25 8.93 -12.22
N ARG A 71 -2.62 10.11 -12.33
CA ARG A 71 -1.61 10.70 -11.43
C ARG A 71 -1.81 10.33 -9.95
N GLY A 72 -1.22 9.21 -9.54
CA GLY A 72 -1.20 8.75 -8.16
C GLY A 72 -2.53 8.29 -7.56
N VAL A 73 -3.63 8.25 -8.31
CA VAL A 73 -4.93 7.79 -7.83
C VAL A 73 -4.97 6.27 -7.87
N TRP A 74 -5.29 5.64 -6.75
CA TRP A 74 -5.52 4.20 -6.62
C TRP A 74 -6.98 3.95 -6.22
N ILE A 75 -7.62 2.99 -6.88
CA ILE A 75 -9.02 2.62 -6.66
C ILE A 75 -9.11 1.13 -6.34
N LEU A 76 -9.83 0.78 -5.29
CA LEU A 76 -10.13 -0.59 -4.92
C LEU A 76 -11.10 -1.21 -5.95
N ARG A 77 -10.81 -2.42 -6.39
CA ARG A 77 -11.72 -3.22 -7.22
C ARG A 77 -12.24 -4.40 -6.40
N THR A 78 -13.57 -4.49 -6.32
CA THR A 78 -14.33 -5.57 -5.65
C THR A 78 -14.64 -6.69 -6.61
#